data_AF-A0A9K3L0Y4-F1
#
_entry.id   AF-A0A9K3L0Y4-F1
#
_cell.length_a   1.000
_cell.length_b   1.000
_cell.length_c   1.000
_cell.angle_alpha   90.00
_cell.angle_beta   90.00
_cell.angle_gamma   90.00
#
_symmetry.space_group_name_H-M   'P 1'
#
loop_
_entity.id
_entity.type
_entity.pdbx_description
1 polymer ?
#
loop_
_entity_poly.entity_id
_entity_poly.type
_entity_poly.pdbx_seq_one_letter_code
_entity_poly.pdbx_strand_id
1 'polypeptide(L)'
;MEKKAQDIIYASVGEAHVQDKTKKYHDPLLKLYHGRPLCINQNEDVSGCIANGAMCEFRGVKLKPGVSITDFETILIDGYCVNCVCVTQIESMVVKMLDGTTGGDEEHFIELKPKTIYASARFPVPCVGPITKKSMRVSRTISFEQFPVNCANARTVHKLQGRSIKNLVSYALPDLVELDRTYDTSMIPWFKHLIHKSDTKDIIISLNGLRHKTALDMALRRRQALSLYRSSSEFRSLRQWVATNSLSAQRSLQGVSSRFISSSHLTIEQKSDRSNWEHRPSKEDLKFGTTLSDHMLMIEWNVGKGWDTPKIVPYQDLRISPAASSLHYGLQCFEGMKAYRSLLDDNSIHLFRPDKNMERLSNSMHRLHMPGADFDPDELIKCIGELVKVDKDWIPSGEGYSLYLRPTVIATHRFLGLAAPESVLLYVITSPVGPYYKTGFNPIKLTSDTHYVRAWPGGTGNAKVGGNYASTMKAAAEAAEEGYSQVLWLFGENDEVTEVGAMNFFVYLINKETQRPELVTAPLTRGDILPGVTRASILDLARSWGEFDVSERYITMGELKEASDDNRLLEAFGAGTATVVTPVSCIQYKGEDIEIPAVGDLTQRVWDEITGIQYRTKEAPPGWIVEL
;
A
#
# COMPACT_ATOMS: atom_id res chain seq x y z
N MET A 1 16.53 -33.71 14.25
CA MET A 1 17.91 -33.27 13.93
C MET A 1 17.80 -32.03 13.07
N GLU A 2 18.64 -31.05 13.38
CA GLU A 2 18.94 -29.80 12.66
C GLU A 2 17.80 -28.80 12.38
N LYS A 3 17.51 -27.98 13.41
CA LYS A 3 17.06 -26.59 13.23
C LYS A 3 18.18 -25.80 12.55
N LYS A 4 17.97 -25.30 11.33
CA LYS A 4 18.81 -24.27 10.72
C LYS A 4 17.99 -23.03 10.41
N ALA A 5 18.56 -21.91 10.85
CA ALA A 5 18.44 -20.54 10.39
C ALA A 5 17.04 -19.91 10.34
N GLN A 6 16.80 -18.95 11.24
CA GLN A 6 16.38 -17.57 10.91
C GLN A 6 16.05 -16.83 12.20
N ASP A 7 16.89 -15.86 12.58
CA ASP A 7 16.50 -14.83 13.55
C ASP A 7 17.21 -13.51 13.17
N ILE A 8 16.60 -12.75 12.25
CA ILE A 8 16.98 -11.37 11.87
C ILE A 8 15.91 -10.44 12.43
N ILE A 9 16.29 -9.46 13.28
CA ILE A 9 15.36 -8.49 13.88
C ILE A 9 15.52 -7.11 13.25
N TYR A 10 14.38 -6.47 12.96
CA TYR A 10 14.25 -5.10 12.46
C TYR A 10 13.86 -4.14 13.60
N ALA A 11 14.52 -2.99 13.73
CA ALA A 11 14.09 -1.91 14.64
C ALA A 11 14.00 -0.57 13.90
N SER A 12 12.80 0.02 13.86
CA SER A 12 12.57 1.38 13.37
C SER A 12 12.57 2.36 14.53
N VAL A 13 13.57 3.22 14.62
CA VAL A 13 13.50 4.44 15.46
C VAL A 13 13.65 5.65 14.54
N GLY A 14 12.55 6.38 14.39
CA GLY A 14 12.36 7.37 13.33
C GLY A 14 13.22 8.62 13.45
N GLU A 15 13.44 9.20 14.63
CA GLU A 15 13.67 10.66 14.69
C GLU A 15 14.69 11.17 15.72
N ALA A 16 15.73 10.39 16.07
CA ALA A 16 16.80 10.89 16.95
C ALA A 16 17.95 11.55 16.17
N HIS A 17 18.18 12.85 16.38
CA HIS A 17 19.33 13.58 15.81
C HIS A 17 20.47 13.65 16.82
N VAL A 18 21.66 13.13 16.48
CA VAL A 18 22.82 13.10 17.39
C VAL A 18 23.94 14.02 16.90
N GLN A 19 24.51 14.80 17.81
CA GLN A 19 25.57 15.77 17.52
C GLN A 19 26.74 15.62 18.50
N ASP A 20 27.96 15.63 18.01
CA ASP A 20 29.15 15.63 18.87
C ASP A 20 29.41 17.00 19.50
N LYS A 21 30.44 17.09 20.35
CA LYS A 21 30.87 18.34 21.02
C LYS A 21 31.25 19.46 20.03
N THR A 22 31.50 19.14 18.75
CA THR A 22 31.81 20.10 17.68
C THR A 22 30.58 20.51 16.85
N LYS A 23 29.37 20.03 17.23
CA LYS A 23 28.10 20.22 16.51
C LYS A 23 28.06 19.54 15.13
N LYS A 24 28.96 18.59 14.87
CA LYS A 24 28.89 17.75 13.67
C LYS A 24 27.77 16.73 13.86
N TYR A 25 26.93 16.56 12.84
CA TYR A 25 25.88 15.55 12.85
C TYR A 25 26.47 14.16 12.68
N HIS A 26 26.05 13.25 13.54
CA HIS A 26 26.33 11.82 13.46
C HIS A 26 25.00 11.10 13.37
N ASP A 27 24.88 10.17 12.43
CA ASP A 27 23.74 9.24 12.42
C ASP A 27 24.03 8.15 13.47
N PRO A 28 23.37 8.16 14.63
CA PRO A 28 23.69 7.25 15.72
C PRO A 28 23.20 5.83 15.43
N LEU A 29 22.28 5.68 14.48
CA LEU A 29 21.64 4.42 14.13
C LEU A 29 22.07 4.08 12.71
N LEU A 30 22.98 3.13 12.59
CA LEU A 30 23.14 2.41 11.33
C LEU A 30 21.83 1.68 11.05
N LYS A 31 20.92 2.34 10.32
CA LYS A 31 19.66 1.76 9.84
C LYS A 31 19.98 0.80 8.70
N LEU A 32 20.45 -0.39 9.08
CA LEU A 32 20.74 -1.46 8.14
C LEU A 32 19.46 -2.24 7.90
N TYR A 33 19.01 -2.24 6.65
CA TYR A 33 17.85 -3.02 6.22
C TYR A 33 18.36 -4.21 5.43
N HIS A 34 17.85 -5.40 5.76
CA HIS A 34 18.12 -6.59 4.97
C HIS A 34 17.83 -6.31 3.50
N GLY A 35 18.73 -6.73 2.63
CA GLY A 35 18.57 -6.58 1.18
C GLY A 35 18.88 -5.20 0.61
N ARG A 36 19.36 -4.25 1.42
CA ARG A 36 19.76 -2.92 0.91
C ARG A 36 21.25 -2.87 0.56
N PRO A 37 21.61 -2.20 -0.56
CA PRO A 37 22.99 -2.03 -0.96
C PRO A 37 23.72 -1.07 -0.02
N LEU A 38 24.90 -1.49 0.43
CA LEU A 38 25.89 -0.79 1.23
C LEU A 38 27.18 -0.66 0.41
N CYS A 39 27.96 0.37 0.71
CA CYS A 39 29.31 0.53 0.17
C CYS A 39 30.29 0.46 1.34
N ILE A 40 31.16 -0.54 1.34
CA ILE A 40 32.14 -0.77 2.41
C ILE A 40 33.53 -0.46 1.86
N ASN A 41 34.31 0.29 2.63
CA ASN A 41 35.61 0.77 2.21
C ASN A 41 36.67 0.26 3.20
N GLN A 42 37.70 -0.44 2.73
CA GLN A 42 38.75 -1.00 3.59
C GLN A 42 39.89 -0.01 3.90
N ASN A 43 39.95 1.15 3.24
CA ASN A 43 41.09 2.06 3.37
C ASN A 43 40.86 3.15 4.43
N GLU A 44 41.82 3.26 5.36
CA GLU A 44 41.86 4.22 6.47
C GLU A 44 42.14 5.67 6.05
N ASP A 45 42.35 5.99 4.76
CA ASP A 45 42.75 7.34 4.36
C ASP A 45 41.98 7.84 3.12
N VAL A 46 40.99 8.73 3.33
CA VAL A 46 40.19 9.32 2.25
C VAL A 46 40.07 10.83 2.44
N SER A 47 41.20 11.53 2.37
CA SER A 47 41.25 12.99 2.24
C SER A 47 40.92 13.48 0.81
N GLY A 48 40.71 12.58 -0.16
CA GLY A 48 40.63 12.87 -1.59
C GLY A 48 39.28 12.71 -2.30
N CYS A 49 38.17 12.43 -1.59
CA CYS A 49 36.83 12.27 -2.19
C CYS A 49 36.69 11.24 -3.35
N ILE A 50 37.56 10.21 -3.39
CA ILE A 50 37.37 9.05 -4.27
C ILE A 50 37.06 7.85 -3.39
N ALA A 51 35.82 7.38 -3.41
CA ALA A 51 35.41 6.18 -2.69
C ALA A 51 35.62 4.96 -3.59
N ASN A 52 36.75 4.26 -3.42
CA ASN A 52 36.97 2.93 -3.97
C ASN A 52 36.43 1.89 -2.97
N GLY A 53 35.11 1.88 -2.76
CA GLY A 53 34.45 0.91 -1.89
C GLY A 53 33.81 -0.21 -2.70
N ALA A 54 33.76 -1.40 -2.11
CA ALA A 54 33.06 -2.54 -2.69
C ALA A 54 31.57 -2.45 -2.35
N MET A 55 30.72 -2.72 -3.34
CA MET A 55 29.26 -2.71 -3.14
C MET A 55 28.81 -4.06 -2.60
N CYS A 56 28.03 -4.06 -1.54
CA CYS A 56 27.49 -5.28 -0.95
C CYS A 56 26.04 -5.09 -0.50
N GLU A 57 25.34 -6.17 -0.21
CA GLU A 57 23.98 -6.22 0.29
C GLU A 57 24.00 -6.71 1.73
N PHE A 58 23.39 -5.97 2.66
CA PHE A 58 23.32 -6.38 4.06
C PHE A 58 22.47 -7.63 4.24
N ARG A 59 23.01 -8.65 4.90
CA ARG A 59 22.29 -9.89 5.22
C ARG A 59 21.99 -10.04 6.70
N GLY A 60 22.89 -9.60 7.59
CA GLY A 60 22.67 -9.65 9.03
C GLY A 60 23.94 -9.37 9.84
N VAL A 61 23.92 -9.73 11.12
CA VAL A 61 25.09 -9.67 12.01
C VAL A 61 25.30 -11.02 12.68
N LYS A 62 26.56 -11.41 12.90
CA LYS A 62 26.95 -12.58 13.69
C LYS A 62 27.27 -12.12 15.10
N LEU A 63 26.64 -12.72 16.10
CA LEU A 63 26.93 -12.46 17.51
C LEU A 63 28.14 -13.29 17.98
N LYS A 64 28.86 -12.79 18.99
CA LYS A 64 29.96 -13.54 19.62
C LYS A 64 29.44 -14.81 20.31
N PRO A 65 30.24 -15.89 20.39
CA PRO A 65 29.84 -17.12 21.08
C PRO A 65 29.43 -16.86 22.53
N GLY A 66 28.25 -17.36 22.93
CA GLY A 66 27.72 -17.23 24.29
C GLY A 66 26.80 -16.03 24.54
N VAL A 67 26.56 -15.18 23.54
CA VAL A 67 25.56 -14.09 23.62
C VAL A 67 24.20 -14.60 23.12
N SER A 68 23.16 -14.48 23.96
CA SER A 68 21.79 -14.80 23.61
C SER A 68 21.01 -13.58 23.14
N ILE A 69 20.00 -13.80 22.29
CA ILE A 69 18.98 -12.82 21.88
C ILE A 69 18.19 -12.24 23.07
N THR A 70 18.20 -12.93 24.21
CA THR A 70 17.58 -12.46 25.46
C THR A 70 18.46 -11.48 26.23
N ASP A 71 19.73 -11.32 25.85
CA ASP A 71 20.71 -10.44 26.52
C ASP A 71 20.69 -9.00 25.96
N PHE A 72 19.65 -8.66 25.20
CA PHE A 72 19.46 -7.31 24.67
C PHE A 72 19.10 -6.34 25.79
N GLU A 73 19.87 -5.25 25.85
CA GLU A 73 19.60 -4.20 26.79
C GLU A 73 18.40 -3.39 26.27
N THR A 74 17.28 -3.45 27.00
CA THR A 74 16.14 -2.58 26.72
C THR A 74 16.42 -1.25 27.40
N ILE A 75 16.84 -0.27 26.61
CA ILE A 75 17.11 1.07 27.12
C ILE A 75 15.83 1.88 27.04
N LEU A 76 15.40 2.44 28.17
CA LEU A 76 14.29 3.37 28.21
C LEU A 76 14.79 4.77 27.87
N ILE A 77 14.34 5.32 26.74
CA ILE A 77 14.70 6.68 26.32
C ILE A 77 13.41 7.50 26.28
N ASP A 78 13.24 8.39 27.26
CA ASP A 78 12.11 9.32 27.38
C ASP A 78 10.73 8.65 27.18
N GLY A 79 10.55 7.45 27.75
CA GLY A 79 9.28 6.70 27.75
C GLY A 79 9.15 5.62 26.66
N TYR A 80 10.13 5.51 25.76
CA TYR A 80 10.15 4.48 24.72
C TYR A 80 11.12 3.37 25.07
N CYS A 81 10.68 2.11 24.95
CA CYS A 81 11.54 0.94 25.08
C CYS A 81 12.28 0.68 23.77
N VAL A 82 13.61 0.76 23.79
CA VAL A 82 14.44 0.44 22.63
C VAL A 82 15.28 -0.79 22.95
N ASN A 83 15.07 -1.87 22.20
CA ASN A 83 15.89 -3.07 22.30
C ASN A 83 17.21 -2.82 21.56
N CYS A 84 18.31 -2.75 22.32
CA CYS A 84 19.63 -2.46 21.79
C CYS A 84 20.51 -3.71 21.84
N VAL A 85 21.17 -4.01 20.72
CA VAL A 85 22.29 -4.96 20.68
C VAL A 85 23.56 -4.15 20.96
N CYS A 86 24.32 -4.49 22.00
CA CYS A 86 25.56 -3.80 22.25
C CYS A 86 26.57 -4.18 21.16
N VAL A 87 27.20 -3.18 20.55
CA VAL A 87 28.17 -3.39 19.45
C VAL A 87 29.34 -4.29 19.85
N THR A 88 29.68 -4.37 21.14
CA THR A 88 30.71 -5.27 21.67
C THR A 88 30.29 -6.75 21.66
N GLN A 89 29.00 -7.04 21.52
CA GLN A 89 28.42 -8.39 21.42
C GLN A 89 28.37 -8.91 19.97
N ILE A 90 28.61 -8.03 18.99
CA ILE A 90 28.64 -8.37 17.56
C ILE A 90 30.07 -8.79 17.20
N GLU A 91 30.20 -9.94 16.54
CA GLU A 91 31.47 -10.48 16.04
C GLU A 91 31.77 -9.95 14.64
N SER A 92 30.79 -9.98 13.73
CA SER A 92 30.95 -9.51 12.34
C SER A 92 29.62 -9.13 11.69
N MET A 93 29.67 -8.35 10.61
CA MET A 93 28.54 -8.14 9.70
C MET A 93 28.55 -9.20 8.60
N VAL A 94 27.37 -9.71 8.24
CA VAL A 94 27.16 -10.63 7.12
C VAL A 94 26.66 -9.83 5.93
N VAL A 95 27.38 -9.90 4.82
CA VAL A 95 27.05 -9.19 3.58
C VAL A 95 27.22 -10.08 2.36
N LYS A 96 26.47 -9.79 1.29
CA LYS A 96 26.64 -10.40 -0.03
C LYS A 96 27.28 -9.39 -0.98
N MET A 97 28.39 -9.71 -1.63
CA MET A 97 29.07 -8.78 -2.54
C MET A 97 28.30 -8.63 -3.87
N LEU A 98 28.19 -7.41 -4.38
CA LEU A 98 27.40 -7.08 -5.59
C LEU A 98 28.27 -6.75 -6.81
N ASP A 99 29.59 -6.66 -6.65
CA ASP A 99 30.49 -6.18 -7.71
C ASP A 99 31.17 -7.30 -8.52
N GLY A 100 30.80 -8.57 -8.29
CA GLY A 100 31.28 -9.72 -9.07
C GLY A 100 32.79 -9.97 -9.00
N THR A 101 33.51 -9.28 -8.09
CA THR A 101 34.97 -9.41 -7.96
C THR A 101 35.41 -10.67 -7.21
N THR A 102 34.48 -11.37 -6.57
CA THR A 102 34.65 -12.71 -5.99
C THR A 102 33.46 -13.57 -6.43
N GLY A 103 33.73 -14.70 -7.08
CA GLY A 103 32.70 -15.50 -7.75
C GLY A 103 31.60 -16.02 -6.82
N GLY A 104 30.35 -15.92 -7.29
CA GLY A 104 29.18 -16.73 -6.91
C GLY A 104 28.68 -16.63 -5.47
N ASP A 105 27.43 -16.17 -5.27
CA ASP A 105 26.47 -16.37 -4.15
C ASP A 105 26.92 -16.55 -2.67
N GLU A 106 28.19 -16.45 -2.32
CA GLU A 106 28.72 -16.69 -0.99
C GLU A 106 28.56 -15.48 -0.06
N GLU A 107 28.20 -15.76 1.20
CA GLU A 107 28.11 -14.75 2.25
C GLU A 107 29.49 -14.44 2.82
N HIS A 108 29.83 -13.15 2.89
CA HIS A 108 31.10 -12.68 3.44
C HIS A 108 30.91 -12.09 4.83
N PHE A 109 31.84 -12.43 5.74
CA PHE A 109 31.89 -11.90 7.09
C PHE A 109 32.89 -10.75 7.17
N ILE A 110 32.42 -9.58 7.56
CA ILE A 110 33.26 -8.40 7.74
C ILE A 110 33.44 -8.17 9.24
N GLU A 111 34.69 -8.31 9.69
CA GLU A 111 35.07 -7.99 11.06
C GLU A 111 34.99 -6.47 11.26
N LEU A 112 34.28 -6.03 12.31
CA LEU A 112 34.07 -4.61 12.56
C LEU A 112 34.82 -4.18 13.81
N LYS A 113 35.63 -3.13 13.68
CA LYS A 113 36.26 -2.45 14.82
C LYS A 113 35.44 -1.19 15.15
N PRO A 114 34.60 -1.21 16.20
CA PRO A 114 33.82 -0.04 16.57
C PRO A 114 34.69 1.06 17.18
N LYS A 115 34.21 2.30 17.08
CA LYS A 115 34.80 3.48 17.72
C LYS A 115 33.79 4.11 18.66
N THR A 116 34.23 4.42 19.88
CA THR A 116 33.44 5.16 20.86
C THR A 116 33.30 6.63 20.43
N ILE A 117 32.07 7.14 20.41
CA ILE A 117 31.72 8.53 20.11
C ILE A 117 30.89 9.09 21.26
N TYR A 118 31.16 10.34 21.64
CA TYR A 118 30.41 11.07 22.67
C TYR A 118 29.55 12.15 22.03
N ALA A 119 28.23 12.05 22.18
CA ALA A 119 27.32 12.95 21.50
C ALA A 119 26.03 13.22 22.30
N SER A 120 25.39 14.35 22.04
CA SER A 120 24.11 14.73 22.64
C SER A 120 22.99 14.47 21.64
N ALA A 121 21.92 13.79 22.05
CA ALA A 121 20.74 13.55 21.25
C ALA A 121 19.74 14.71 21.40
N ARG A 122 18.93 14.98 20.38
CA ARG A 122 17.81 15.91 20.46
C ARG A 122 16.50 15.16 20.30
N PHE A 123 15.58 15.36 21.23
CA PHE A 123 14.27 14.72 21.25
C PHE A 123 13.16 15.76 21.09
N PRO A 124 12.07 15.45 20.37
CA PRO A 124 10.89 16.30 20.38
C PRO A 124 10.27 16.35 21.78
N VAL A 125 9.95 17.54 22.27
CA VAL A 125 9.16 17.71 23.49
C VAL A 125 7.69 17.50 23.11
N PRO A 126 6.91 16.73 23.90
CA PRO A 126 5.47 16.61 23.65
C PRO A 126 4.83 18.00 23.70
N CYS A 127 4.36 18.51 22.56
CA CYS A 127 3.68 19.77 22.45
C CYS A 127 2.55 19.67 21.41
N VAL A 128 1.46 20.39 21.65
CA VAL A 128 0.32 20.44 20.73
C VAL A 128 0.68 21.42 19.61
N GLY A 129 1.30 20.91 18.54
CA GLY A 129 1.69 21.70 17.37
C GLY A 129 2.84 21.08 16.55
N PRO A 130 3.16 21.61 15.37
CA PRO A 130 4.22 21.09 14.50
C PRO A 130 5.60 21.20 15.16
N ILE A 131 6.40 20.14 15.04
CA ILE A 131 7.75 20.05 15.62
C ILE A 131 8.65 21.09 14.92
N THR A 132 9.20 22.03 15.70
CA THR A 132 10.16 23.04 15.25
C THR A 132 11.50 22.91 15.97
N LYS A 133 12.56 23.57 15.52
CA LYS A 133 13.86 23.60 16.25
C LYS A 133 13.75 24.08 17.70
N LYS A 134 12.67 24.80 18.06
CA LYS A 134 12.39 25.29 19.42
C LYS A 134 11.66 24.26 20.29
N SER A 135 11.07 23.21 19.70
CA SER A 135 10.36 22.14 20.41
C SER A 135 11.22 20.88 20.58
N MET A 136 12.54 21.01 20.51
CA MET A 136 13.49 19.90 20.66
C MET A 136 14.30 20.09 21.95
N ARG A 137 14.28 19.12 22.87
CA ARG A 137 15.12 19.07 24.08
C ARG A 137 16.42 18.33 23.79
N VAL A 138 17.54 18.85 24.27
CA VAL A 138 18.86 18.21 24.12
C VAL A 138 19.13 17.32 25.34
N SER A 139 19.50 16.07 25.10
CA SER A 139 19.87 15.10 26.12
C SER A 139 21.20 15.45 26.79
N ARG A 140 21.52 14.77 27.90
CA ARG A 140 22.91 14.72 28.39
C ARG A 140 23.82 14.11 27.31
N THR A 141 25.13 14.37 27.37
CA THR A 141 26.10 13.71 26.49
C THR A 141 26.10 12.21 26.79
N ILE A 142 25.82 11.39 25.79
CA ILE A 142 25.75 9.93 25.87
C ILE A 142 26.92 9.37 25.04
N SER A 143 27.51 8.26 25.45
CA SER A 143 28.52 7.53 24.69
C SER A 143 27.88 6.45 23.84
N PHE A 144 28.28 6.35 22.57
CA PHE A 144 27.82 5.33 21.62
C PHE A 144 29.04 4.65 20.99
N GLU A 145 28.95 3.35 20.69
CA GLU A 145 29.93 2.65 19.86
C GLU A 145 29.42 2.62 18.42
N GLN A 146 30.18 3.17 17.47
CA GLN A 146 29.79 3.24 16.06
C GLN A 146 30.80 2.51 15.17
N PHE A 147 30.32 1.76 14.17
CA PHE A 147 31.19 1.20 13.13
C PHE A 147 31.68 2.29 12.17
N PRO A 148 32.92 2.20 11.64
CA PRO A 148 33.48 3.21 10.76
C PRO A 148 32.78 3.18 9.40
N VAL A 149 31.68 3.92 9.27
CA VAL A 149 30.94 4.12 8.01
C VAL A 149 31.02 5.60 7.65
N ASN A 150 31.54 5.92 6.47
CA ASN A 150 31.82 7.32 6.11
C ASN A 150 30.52 8.08 5.74
N CYS A 151 29.99 8.85 6.69
CA CYS A 151 28.81 9.71 6.49
C CYS A 151 29.15 11.17 6.13
N ALA A 152 30.39 11.49 5.74
CA ALA A 152 30.92 12.86 5.77
C ALA A 152 30.18 13.91 4.89
N ASN A 153 29.25 13.52 4.03
CA ASN A 153 28.43 14.45 3.23
C ASN A 153 26.90 14.24 3.33
N ALA A 154 26.40 13.45 4.29
CA ALA A 154 24.96 13.30 4.50
C ALA A 154 24.39 14.54 5.23
N ARG A 155 23.68 15.41 4.51
CA ARG A 155 23.03 16.61 5.10
C ARG A 155 21.55 16.41 5.47
N THR A 156 20.97 15.24 5.25
CA THR A 156 19.59 14.88 5.62
C THR A 156 19.39 13.35 5.61
N VAL A 157 18.43 12.85 6.39
CA VAL A 157 18.17 11.44 6.79
C VAL A 157 17.85 10.45 5.63
N HIS A 158 17.97 10.85 4.38
CA HIS A 158 17.91 9.91 3.26
C HIS A 158 18.93 10.30 2.20
N LYS A 159 19.99 9.49 2.05
CA LYS A 159 20.81 9.24 0.85
C LYS A 159 22.28 8.97 1.23
N LEU A 160 22.58 7.71 1.48
CA LEU A 160 23.85 7.09 1.11
C LEU A 160 23.54 5.79 0.37
N GLN A 161 22.98 5.95 -0.83
CA GLN A 161 23.02 4.92 -1.87
C GLN A 161 24.12 5.35 -2.83
N GLY A 162 25.16 4.53 -2.94
CA GLY A 162 26.35 4.81 -3.74
C GLY A 162 26.00 5.24 -5.15
N ARG A 163 26.58 6.35 -5.60
CA ARG A 163 26.63 6.73 -7.02
C ARG A 163 28.02 7.27 -7.32
N SER A 164 28.80 6.53 -8.09
CA SER A 164 29.90 7.12 -8.84
C SER A 164 29.32 7.75 -10.10
N ILE A 165 29.89 8.88 -10.55
CA ILE A 165 29.50 9.60 -11.77
C ILE A 165 29.58 8.70 -13.02
N LYS A 166 30.39 7.64 -13.00
CA LYS A 166 30.51 6.68 -14.12
C LYS A 166 29.28 5.79 -14.30
N ASN A 167 28.48 5.52 -13.25
CA ASN A 167 27.26 4.71 -13.35
C ASN A 167 25.99 5.52 -13.65
N LEU A 168 26.08 6.86 -13.67
CA LEU A 168 24.98 7.71 -14.14
C LEU A 168 24.78 7.64 -15.66
N VAL A 169 25.79 7.16 -16.41
CA VAL A 169 25.75 7.12 -17.88
C VAL A 169 25.21 5.78 -18.41
N SER A 170 25.38 4.66 -17.69
CA SER A 170 24.93 3.34 -18.15
C SER A 170 23.48 2.98 -17.82
N TYR A 171 22.84 3.69 -16.89
CA TYR A 171 21.42 3.51 -16.55
C TYR A 171 20.48 4.57 -17.16
N ALA A 172 21.03 5.58 -17.85
CA ALA A 172 20.25 6.63 -18.52
C ALA A 172 20.11 6.40 -20.04
N LEU A 173 20.50 5.22 -20.54
CA LEU A 173 20.51 4.93 -21.98
C LEU A 173 19.27 4.22 -22.54
N PRO A 174 18.39 3.56 -21.75
CA PRO A 174 17.08 3.15 -22.28
C PRO A 174 16.08 4.32 -22.39
N ASP A 175 16.15 5.31 -21.50
CA ASP A 175 15.21 6.45 -21.47
C ASP A 175 15.59 7.63 -22.39
N LEU A 176 16.63 7.48 -23.20
CA LEU A 176 17.05 8.45 -24.22
C LEU A 176 16.80 7.98 -25.66
N VAL A 177 16.21 6.79 -25.87
CA VAL A 177 15.82 6.28 -27.19
C VAL A 177 14.38 6.69 -27.59
N GLU A 178 13.59 7.27 -26.69
CA GLU A 178 12.27 7.84 -26.99
C GLU A 178 12.26 9.38 -27.21
N LEU A 179 13.40 9.94 -27.58
CA LEU A 179 13.52 11.34 -28.04
C LEU A 179 13.76 11.46 -29.56
N ASP A 180 13.47 10.42 -30.33
CA ASP A 180 13.76 10.34 -31.78
C ASP A 180 12.53 10.46 -32.69
N ARG A 181 11.44 11.11 -32.27
CA ARG A 181 10.26 11.29 -33.15
C ARG A 181 9.63 12.67 -33.23
N THR A 182 10.16 13.71 -32.59
CA THR A 182 9.49 15.04 -32.62
C THR A 182 10.40 16.26 -32.74
N TYR A 183 11.70 16.13 -33.05
CA TYR A 183 12.55 17.30 -33.30
C TYR A 183 13.46 17.14 -34.54
N ASP A 184 13.56 18.25 -35.27
CA ASP A 184 14.36 18.50 -36.47
C ASP A 184 15.80 17.93 -36.36
N THR A 185 16.18 17.10 -37.34
CA THR A 185 17.45 16.36 -37.41
C THR A 185 18.66 17.23 -37.77
N SER A 186 18.49 18.55 -37.89
CA SER A 186 19.52 19.51 -38.30
C SER A 186 20.64 19.76 -37.28
N MET A 187 20.50 19.37 -36.00
CA MET A 187 21.52 19.61 -34.94
C MET A 187 22.45 18.43 -34.63
N ILE A 188 22.20 17.25 -35.18
CA ILE A 188 23.04 16.05 -34.98
C ILE A 188 24.49 16.22 -35.51
N PRO A 189 24.75 16.95 -36.62
CA PRO A 189 26.13 17.22 -37.05
C PRO A 189 26.94 18.09 -36.08
N TRP A 190 26.31 18.98 -35.30
CA TRP A 190 26.97 19.87 -34.36
C TRP A 190 27.51 19.13 -33.12
N PHE A 191 26.72 18.19 -32.57
CA PHE A 191 27.13 17.38 -31.42
C PHE A 191 28.26 16.38 -31.74
N LYS A 192 28.28 15.83 -32.97
CA LYS A 192 29.37 14.94 -33.42
C LYS A 192 30.70 15.69 -33.62
N HIS A 193 30.66 16.99 -33.93
CA HIS A 193 31.87 17.81 -34.09
C HIS A 193 32.56 18.13 -32.74
N LEU A 194 31.80 18.26 -31.64
CA LEU A 194 32.32 18.61 -30.32
C LEU A 194 33.04 17.43 -29.62
N ILE A 195 32.62 16.20 -29.90
CA ILE A 195 33.19 14.99 -29.28
C ILE A 195 34.46 14.52 -30.00
N HIS A 196 34.68 14.92 -31.25
CA HIS A 196 35.80 14.45 -32.06
C HIS A 196 37.06 15.33 -31.99
N LYS A 197 37.13 16.33 -31.09
CA LYS A 197 38.21 17.33 -31.08
C LYS A 197 38.89 17.62 -29.74
N SER A 198 38.74 16.78 -28.73
CA SER A 198 39.50 16.93 -27.47
C SER A 198 40.34 15.69 -27.21
N ASP A 199 41.52 15.69 -27.82
CA ASP A 199 42.66 14.88 -27.40
C ASP A 199 43.14 15.34 -26.01
N THR A 200 43.64 14.36 -25.29
CA THR A 200 44.23 14.33 -23.95
C THR A 200 45.10 15.52 -23.50
N LYS A 201 45.01 15.79 -22.19
CA LYS A 201 45.92 16.54 -21.27
C LYS A 201 45.61 18.04 -21.11
N ASP A 202 45.79 18.50 -19.87
CA ASP A 202 45.64 19.88 -19.37
C ASP A 202 44.23 20.37 -19.04
N ILE A 203 43.70 19.99 -17.86
CA ILE A 203 43.12 20.94 -16.88
C ILE A 203 43.44 20.36 -15.48
N ILE A 204 44.60 20.74 -14.96
CA ILE A 204 44.87 20.78 -13.52
C ILE A 204 45.08 22.26 -13.21
N ILE A 205 44.11 22.91 -12.55
CA ILE A 205 44.36 24.19 -11.88
C ILE A 205 44.01 24.03 -10.41
N SER A 206 45.08 24.11 -9.61
CA SER A 206 45.13 24.21 -8.17
C SER A 206 44.29 25.37 -7.63
N LEU A 207 43.44 25.09 -6.64
CA LEU A 207 42.94 26.09 -5.68
C LEU A 207 42.91 25.48 -4.27
N ASN A 208 44.08 25.06 -3.80
CA ASN A 208 44.35 24.96 -2.36
C ASN A 208 44.74 26.35 -1.86
N GLY A 209 43.79 27.07 -1.28
CA GLY A 209 44.08 28.29 -0.52
C GLY A 209 42.94 29.31 -0.52
N LEU A 210 42.50 29.64 0.70
CA LEU A 210 41.77 30.85 1.12
C LEU A 210 40.27 30.71 1.43
N ARG A 211 40.03 30.87 2.72
CA ARG A 211 38.79 30.93 3.50
C ARG A 211 37.94 32.16 3.13
N HIS A 212 36.62 32.01 3.22
CA HIS A 212 35.56 33.05 3.35
C HIS A 212 35.59 34.27 2.40
N LYS A 213 34.57 34.43 1.52
CA LYS A 213 33.69 35.63 1.40
C LYS A 213 32.67 35.58 0.23
N THR A 214 31.40 35.81 0.60
CA THR A 214 30.21 36.42 -0.08
C THR A 214 29.84 36.21 -1.57
N ALA A 215 28.53 35.93 -1.76
CA ALA A 215 27.75 35.73 -2.99
C ALA A 215 27.73 36.87 -4.05
N LEU A 216 28.50 37.95 -3.86
CA LEU A 216 28.53 39.10 -4.78
C LEU A 216 29.41 38.84 -6.02
N ASP A 217 30.45 38.01 -5.88
CA ASP A 217 31.40 37.74 -6.97
C ASP A 217 30.83 36.77 -8.03
N MET A 218 29.92 35.87 -7.62
CA MET A 218 29.15 35.04 -8.56
C MET A 218 28.13 35.86 -9.37
N ALA A 219 27.58 36.94 -8.80
CA ALA A 219 26.61 37.79 -9.49
C ALA A 219 27.27 38.70 -10.56
N LEU A 220 28.50 39.17 -10.30
CA LEU A 220 29.26 39.98 -11.26
C LEU A 220 29.71 39.17 -12.48
N ARG A 221 30.10 37.90 -12.30
CA ARG A 221 30.48 37.01 -13.41
C ARG A 221 29.29 36.57 -14.26
N ARG A 222 28.10 36.43 -13.67
CA ARG A 222 26.84 36.21 -14.40
C ARG A 222 26.46 37.41 -15.28
N ARG A 223 26.79 38.63 -14.84
CA ARG A 223 26.51 39.89 -15.57
C ARG A 223 27.36 40.06 -16.83
N GLN A 224 28.62 39.62 -16.80
CA GLN A 224 29.51 39.62 -17.98
C GLN A 224 29.13 38.53 -19.01
N ALA A 225 28.72 37.34 -18.56
CA ALA A 225 28.21 36.30 -19.46
C ALA A 225 26.90 36.71 -20.15
N LEU A 226 26.04 37.47 -19.45
CA LEU A 226 24.78 37.99 -19.98
C LEU A 226 24.93 39.21 -20.89
N SER A 227 26.06 39.93 -20.90
CA SER A 227 26.27 41.07 -21.81
C SER A 227 26.68 40.62 -23.22
N LEU A 228 27.32 39.46 -23.36
CA LEU A 228 27.70 38.88 -24.66
C LEU A 228 26.53 38.19 -25.39
N TYR A 229 25.43 37.92 -24.70
CA TYR A 229 24.27 37.18 -25.21
C TYR A 229 23.05 38.07 -25.56
N ARG A 230 23.22 39.41 -25.52
CA ARG A 230 22.14 40.42 -25.66
C ARG A 230 21.91 40.94 -27.09
N SER A 231 22.62 40.45 -28.09
CA SER A 231 22.60 41.01 -29.45
C SER A 231 21.79 40.22 -30.49
N SER A 232 21.15 39.08 -30.16
CA SER A 232 20.37 38.31 -31.15
C SER A 232 18.88 38.67 -31.16
N SER A 233 18.33 38.82 -32.36
CA SER A 233 16.92 39.16 -32.66
C SER A 233 15.91 38.10 -32.22
N GLU A 234 16.37 36.88 -31.90
CA GLU A 234 15.57 35.71 -31.53
C GLU A 234 15.07 35.77 -30.07
N PHE A 235 15.56 36.70 -29.24
CA PHE A 235 15.17 36.79 -27.83
C PHE A 235 13.83 37.51 -27.58
N ARG A 236 13.26 38.22 -28.57
CA ARG A 236 11.97 38.92 -28.40
C ARG A 236 10.77 37.97 -28.38
N SER A 237 10.79 36.91 -29.19
CA SER A 237 9.72 35.90 -29.24
C SER A 237 9.68 35.06 -27.96
N LEU A 238 10.84 34.71 -27.41
CA LEU A 238 10.94 33.95 -26.17
C LEU A 238 10.47 34.75 -24.94
N ARG A 239 10.73 36.06 -24.87
CA ARG A 239 10.22 36.91 -23.78
C ARG A 239 8.70 37.03 -23.80
N GLN A 240 8.08 37.08 -24.98
CA GLN A 240 6.63 37.21 -25.11
C GLN A 240 5.93 35.90 -24.72
N TRP A 241 6.55 34.75 -25.03
CA TRP A 241 6.09 33.42 -24.63
C TRP A 241 6.32 33.12 -23.13
N VAL A 242 7.51 33.46 -22.60
CA VAL A 242 7.81 33.29 -21.17
C VAL A 242 6.94 34.23 -20.34
N ALA A 243 6.69 35.48 -20.75
CA ALA A 243 5.84 36.40 -19.98
C ALA A 243 4.36 35.97 -19.92
N THR A 244 3.86 35.25 -20.93
CA THR A 244 2.51 34.68 -20.92
C THR A 244 2.43 33.39 -20.11
N ASN A 245 3.47 32.54 -20.13
CA ASN A 245 3.51 31.26 -19.40
C ASN A 245 4.12 31.32 -17.98
N SER A 246 4.79 32.41 -17.59
CA SER A 246 5.38 32.55 -16.25
C SER A 246 4.41 33.12 -15.22
N LEU A 247 3.32 33.76 -15.66
CA LEU A 247 2.27 34.25 -14.76
C LEU A 247 1.36 33.14 -14.22
N SER A 248 1.27 31.99 -14.91
CA SER A 248 0.61 30.78 -14.38
C SER A 248 1.52 29.98 -13.43
N ALA A 249 2.84 30.01 -13.65
CA ALA A 249 3.81 29.27 -12.82
C ALA A 249 4.23 29.98 -11.52
N GLN A 250 4.05 31.30 -11.40
CA GLN A 250 4.48 32.05 -10.20
C GLN A 250 3.37 32.26 -9.14
N ARG A 251 2.17 31.68 -9.30
CA ARG A 251 1.09 31.73 -8.29
C ARG A 251 0.97 30.50 -7.39
N SER A 252 1.80 29.46 -7.54
CA SER A 252 1.64 28.18 -6.80
C SER A 252 2.64 27.93 -5.66
N LEU A 253 3.48 28.89 -5.28
CA LEU A 253 4.47 28.71 -4.19
C LEU A 253 4.14 29.51 -2.91
N GLN A 254 2.87 29.83 -2.69
CA GLN A 254 2.38 30.32 -1.40
C GLN A 254 1.37 29.33 -0.83
N GLY A 255 1.83 28.52 0.14
CA GLY A 255 0.98 27.81 1.09
C GLY A 255 0.13 26.66 0.55
N VAL A 256 0.75 25.51 0.23
CA VAL A 256 -0.01 24.25 0.16
C VAL A 256 -0.32 23.83 1.59
N SER A 257 -1.46 24.26 2.12
CA SER A 257 -2.09 23.60 3.26
C SER A 257 -2.58 22.25 2.75
N SER A 258 -1.94 21.15 3.14
CA SER A 258 -2.48 19.81 2.88
C SER A 258 -3.74 19.66 3.72
N ARG A 259 -4.90 20.00 3.17
CA ARG A 259 -6.17 19.70 3.82
C ARG A 259 -6.35 18.19 3.84
N PHE A 260 -6.52 17.65 5.04
CA PHE A 260 -6.99 16.29 5.27
C PHE A 260 -8.52 16.29 5.24
N ILE A 261 -9.12 15.12 5.00
CA ILE A 261 -10.55 14.93 5.23
C ILE A 261 -10.82 15.28 6.69
N SER A 262 -11.81 16.14 6.95
CA SER A 262 -12.29 16.34 8.31
C SER A 262 -13.81 16.35 8.36
N SER A 263 -14.38 15.47 9.18
CA SER A 263 -15.82 15.36 9.39
C SER A 263 -16.38 16.57 10.12
N SER A 264 -15.54 17.32 10.85
CA SER A 264 -15.95 18.55 11.55
C SER A 264 -16.40 19.67 10.61
N HIS A 265 -15.99 19.62 9.34
CA HIS A 265 -16.38 20.58 8.31
C HIS A 265 -17.46 20.04 7.37
N LEU A 266 -17.94 18.81 7.59
CA LEU A 266 -18.94 18.16 6.74
C LEU A 266 -20.18 19.05 6.57
N THR A 267 -20.59 19.29 5.32
CA THR A 267 -21.84 19.97 5.01
C THR A 267 -22.89 18.98 4.53
N ILE A 268 -24.14 19.16 4.95
CA ILE A 268 -25.25 18.30 4.58
C ILE A 268 -26.30 19.15 3.84
N GLU A 269 -26.57 18.78 2.59
CA GLU A 269 -27.69 19.27 1.81
C GLU A 269 -28.76 18.17 1.79
N GLN A 270 -29.89 18.44 2.45
CA GLN A 270 -31.01 17.52 2.51
C GLN A 270 -31.82 17.59 1.21
N LYS A 271 -32.23 16.43 0.69
CA LYS A 271 -33.16 16.34 -0.42
C LYS A 271 -34.53 16.86 0.02
N SER A 272 -35.08 17.81 -0.74
CA SER A 272 -36.35 18.47 -0.42
C SER A 272 -37.59 17.61 -0.70
N ASP A 273 -37.47 16.61 -1.59
CA ASP A 273 -38.51 15.63 -1.87
C ASP A 273 -38.08 14.20 -1.48
N ARG A 274 -39.05 13.37 -1.08
CA ARG A 274 -38.83 11.96 -0.73
C ARG A 274 -39.21 11.02 -1.88
N SER A 275 -39.09 11.48 -3.13
CA SER A 275 -39.55 10.74 -4.30
C SER A 275 -38.94 9.34 -4.43
N ASN A 276 -37.63 9.17 -4.20
CA ASN A 276 -37.00 7.85 -4.28
C ASN A 276 -37.52 6.93 -3.18
N TRP A 277 -37.70 7.46 -1.97
CA TRP A 277 -38.25 6.72 -0.84
C TRP A 277 -39.68 6.25 -1.13
N GLU A 278 -40.52 7.10 -1.71
CA GLU A 278 -41.92 6.77 -2.05
C GLU A 278 -42.03 5.69 -3.13
N HIS A 279 -41.08 5.61 -4.06
CA HIS A 279 -41.05 4.64 -5.16
C HIS A 279 -40.15 3.43 -4.88
N ARG A 280 -39.63 3.28 -3.65
CA ARG A 280 -38.74 2.17 -3.32
C ARG A 280 -39.50 0.83 -3.36
N PRO A 281 -38.86 -0.26 -3.79
CA PRO A 281 -39.46 -1.59 -3.73
C PRO A 281 -39.74 -1.99 -2.27
N SER A 282 -40.64 -2.95 -2.09
CA SER A 282 -40.78 -3.65 -0.80
C SER A 282 -39.44 -4.27 -0.40
N LYS A 283 -39.21 -4.51 0.90
CA LYS A 283 -37.92 -5.08 1.34
C LYS A 283 -37.70 -6.47 0.72
N GLU A 284 -38.77 -7.24 0.53
CA GLU A 284 -38.77 -8.58 -0.06
C GLU A 284 -38.37 -8.58 -1.55
N ASP A 285 -38.56 -7.45 -2.23
CA ASP A 285 -38.23 -7.24 -3.64
C ASP A 285 -36.86 -6.61 -3.88
N LEU A 286 -36.12 -6.28 -2.82
CA LEU A 286 -34.79 -5.69 -2.93
C LEU A 286 -33.84 -6.60 -3.74
N LYS A 287 -33.20 -6.02 -4.75
CA LYS A 287 -32.13 -6.63 -5.53
C LYS A 287 -30.84 -5.85 -5.32
N PHE A 288 -29.75 -6.58 -5.09
CA PHE A 288 -28.45 -6.00 -4.80
C PHE A 288 -28.05 -4.91 -5.82
N GLY A 289 -27.79 -3.69 -5.32
CA GLY A 289 -27.25 -2.58 -6.12
C GLY A 289 -28.21 -1.93 -7.12
N THR A 290 -29.52 -2.26 -7.09
CA THR A 290 -30.51 -1.72 -8.04
C THR A 290 -31.26 -0.50 -7.53
N THR A 291 -31.44 -0.41 -6.22
CA THR A 291 -32.10 0.72 -5.54
C THR A 291 -31.04 1.53 -4.81
N LEU A 292 -31.02 2.85 -5.01
CA LEU A 292 -30.08 3.76 -4.36
C LEU A 292 -30.82 4.68 -3.38
N SER A 293 -30.15 5.06 -2.29
CA SER A 293 -30.71 5.98 -1.30
C SER A 293 -30.80 7.41 -1.80
N ASP A 294 -31.38 8.30 -1.00
CA ASP A 294 -31.63 9.70 -1.38
C ASP A 294 -30.37 10.56 -1.45
N HIS A 295 -29.30 10.21 -0.74
CA HIS A 295 -28.10 11.03 -0.62
C HIS A 295 -26.81 10.27 -0.98
N MET A 296 -25.74 11.03 -1.22
CA MET A 296 -24.38 10.52 -1.42
C MET A 296 -23.35 11.44 -0.76
N LEU A 297 -22.24 10.87 -0.29
CA LEU A 297 -21.07 11.62 0.17
C LEU A 297 -20.16 11.94 -1.03
N MET A 298 -19.61 13.14 -1.09
CA MET A 298 -18.65 13.58 -2.11
C MET A 298 -17.51 14.39 -1.48
N ILE A 299 -16.27 14.07 -1.86
CA ILE A 299 -15.06 14.75 -1.42
C ILE A 299 -14.08 14.82 -2.60
N GLU A 300 -13.80 16.03 -3.07
CA GLU A 300 -12.80 16.24 -4.12
C GLU A 300 -11.40 16.35 -3.54
N TRP A 301 -10.40 15.94 -4.32
CA TRP A 301 -9.00 16.20 -4.05
C TRP A 301 -8.35 16.78 -5.30
N ASN A 302 -7.53 17.82 -5.13
CA ASN A 302 -6.76 18.43 -6.22
C ASN A 302 -5.35 18.77 -5.79
N VAL A 303 -4.41 18.67 -6.73
CA VAL A 303 -3.02 19.09 -6.55
C VAL A 303 -2.96 20.56 -6.13
N GLY A 304 -2.16 20.87 -5.11
CA GLY A 304 -2.02 22.22 -4.54
C GLY A 304 -3.05 22.60 -3.47
N LYS A 305 -4.20 21.93 -3.38
CA LYS A 305 -5.24 22.18 -2.34
C LYS A 305 -5.37 21.04 -1.33
N GLY A 306 -5.16 19.79 -1.74
CA GLY A 306 -5.48 18.62 -0.92
C GLY A 306 -6.98 18.27 -0.98
N TRP A 307 -7.48 17.62 0.07
CA TRP A 307 -8.91 17.27 0.19
C TRP A 307 -9.77 18.53 0.40
N ASP A 308 -10.92 18.59 -0.27
CA ASP A 308 -11.92 19.62 -0.03
C ASP A 308 -12.84 19.27 1.15
N THR A 309 -13.70 20.21 1.52
CA THR A 309 -14.75 19.99 2.50
C THR A 309 -15.65 18.82 2.08
N PRO A 310 -15.84 17.79 2.93
CA PRO A 310 -16.77 16.70 2.65
C PRO A 310 -18.21 17.22 2.54
N LYS A 311 -18.99 16.66 1.61
CA LYS A 311 -20.39 17.06 1.40
C LYS A 311 -21.29 15.85 1.27
N ILE A 312 -22.34 15.80 2.08
CA ILE A 312 -23.51 14.94 1.81
C ILE A 312 -24.48 15.77 0.99
N VAL A 313 -24.84 15.27 -0.18
CA VAL A 313 -25.75 15.94 -1.13
C VAL A 313 -26.80 14.95 -1.62
N PRO A 314 -27.94 15.42 -2.16
CA PRO A 314 -28.86 14.53 -2.85
C PRO A 314 -28.14 13.73 -3.94
N TYR A 315 -28.50 12.46 -4.08
CA TYR A 315 -27.95 11.58 -5.10
C TYR A 315 -28.09 12.21 -6.49
N GLN A 316 -26.99 12.23 -7.25
CA GLN A 316 -26.95 12.83 -8.58
C GLN A 316 -25.90 12.18 -9.48
N ASP A 317 -26.08 12.33 -10.78
CA ASP A 317 -25.08 11.91 -11.77
C ASP A 317 -23.78 12.71 -11.66
N LEU A 318 -22.66 12.02 -11.86
CA LEU A 318 -21.34 12.66 -11.83
C LEU A 318 -21.05 13.40 -13.14
N ARG A 319 -20.74 14.69 -13.05
CA ARG A 319 -20.22 15.50 -14.16
C ARG A 319 -18.70 15.42 -14.24
N ILE A 320 -18.19 14.46 -15.00
CA ILE A 320 -16.75 14.28 -15.23
C ILE A 320 -16.34 14.63 -16.66
N SER A 321 -15.08 15.04 -16.83
CA SER A 321 -14.53 15.27 -18.17
C SER A 321 -14.51 13.96 -18.96
N PRO A 322 -14.87 13.96 -20.25
CA PRO A 322 -14.67 12.80 -21.11
C PRO A 322 -13.20 12.37 -21.20
N ALA A 323 -12.25 13.25 -20.89
CA ALA A 323 -10.82 12.95 -20.85
C ALA A 323 -10.34 12.42 -19.48
N ALA A 324 -11.25 12.12 -18.53
CA ALA A 324 -10.88 11.65 -17.21
C ALA A 324 -10.21 10.27 -17.26
N SER A 325 -9.03 10.12 -16.65
CA SER A 325 -8.24 8.89 -16.70
C SER A 325 -8.95 7.66 -16.11
N SER A 326 -9.96 7.85 -15.25
CA SER A 326 -10.81 6.76 -14.77
C SER A 326 -11.60 6.06 -15.89
N LEU A 327 -12.01 6.80 -16.93
CA LEU A 327 -12.77 6.29 -18.08
C LEU A 327 -11.88 5.57 -19.11
N HIS A 328 -10.60 5.92 -19.19
CA HIS A 328 -9.69 5.42 -20.23
C HIS A 328 -8.72 4.35 -19.73
N TYR A 329 -8.19 4.52 -18.51
CA TYR A 329 -7.08 3.70 -17.99
C TYR A 329 -7.46 2.94 -16.72
N GLY A 330 -8.75 2.92 -16.36
CA GLY A 330 -9.23 2.18 -15.20
C GLY A 330 -8.67 2.69 -13.86
N LEU A 331 -8.23 3.96 -13.79
CA LEU A 331 -7.79 4.60 -12.54
C LEU A 331 -8.99 4.88 -11.64
N GLN A 332 -9.51 3.80 -11.05
CA GLN A 332 -10.59 3.77 -10.10
C GLN A 332 -10.47 2.59 -9.14
N CYS A 333 -10.77 2.80 -7.87
CA CYS A 333 -10.91 1.76 -6.86
C CYS A 333 -12.17 1.97 -6.03
N PHE A 334 -12.63 0.93 -5.37
CA PHE A 334 -13.86 1.00 -4.59
C PHE A 334 -13.80 0.11 -3.36
N GLU A 335 -14.74 0.31 -2.46
CA GLU A 335 -14.95 -0.50 -1.27
C GLU A 335 -16.37 -1.07 -1.20
N GLY A 336 -16.54 -2.03 -0.31
CA GLY A 336 -17.82 -2.67 -0.04
C GLY A 336 -17.97 -3.03 1.42
N MET A 337 -18.86 -2.31 2.10
CA MET A 337 -19.18 -2.51 3.51
C MET A 337 -20.69 -2.39 3.72
N LYS A 338 -21.18 -2.68 4.92
CA LYS A 338 -22.60 -2.67 5.25
C LYS A 338 -22.83 -1.95 6.58
N ALA A 339 -23.91 -1.19 6.64
CA ALA A 339 -24.54 -0.75 7.88
C ALA A 339 -25.70 -1.69 8.21
N TYR A 340 -25.80 -2.05 9.48
CA TYR A 340 -26.81 -2.97 9.98
C TYR A 340 -27.66 -2.30 11.03
N ARG A 341 -28.92 -2.72 11.09
CA ARG A 341 -29.82 -2.42 12.19
C ARG A 341 -29.74 -3.59 13.17
N SER A 342 -29.59 -3.30 14.45
CA SER A 342 -29.56 -4.33 15.49
C SER A 342 -30.91 -5.05 15.58
N LEU A 343 -30.87 -6.37 15.81
CA LEU A 343 -32.08 -7.15 16.09
C LEU A 343 -32.54 -7.03 17.56
N LEU A 344 -31.67 -6.53 18.44
CA LEU A 344 -32.01 -6.30 19.85
C LEU A 344 -32.61 -4.90 20.09
N ASP A 345 -32.27 -3.94 19.25
CA ASP A 345 -32.81 -2.58 19.27
C ASP A 345 -32.85 -2.01 17.85
N ASP A 346 -34.05 -1.89 17.29
CA ASP A 346 -34.25 -1.43 15.91
C ASP A 346 -33.76 0.02 15.70
N ASN A 347 -33.53 0.82 16.76
CA ASN A 347 -32.95 2.16 16.64
C ASN A 347 -31.42 2.18 16.65
N SER A 348 -30.77 1.05 16.97
CA SER A 348 -29.32 0.93 16.99
C SER A 348 -28.81 0.54 15.60
N ILE A 349 -27.95 1.40 15.05
CA ILE A 349 -27.31 1.22 13.74
C ILE A 349 -25.80 1.20 13.94
N HIS A 350 -25.12 0.32 13.21
CA HIS A 350 -23.67 0.17 13.34
C HIS A 350 -23.02 -0.34 12.06
N LEU A 351 -21.70 -0.17 12.00
CA LEU A 351 -20.82 -0.64 10.92
C LEU A 351 -20.01 -1.85 11.41
N PHE A 352 -19.77 -2.80 10.51
CA PHE A 352 -18.94 -3.98 10.77
C PHE A 352 -17.53 -3.82 10.18
N ARG A 353 -16.52 -3.79 11.06
CA ARG A 353 -15.08 -3.65 10.77
C ARG A 353 -14.74 -2.59 9.71
N PRO A 354 -15.29 -1.35 9.83
CA PRO A 354 -15.07 -0.31 8.84
C PRO A 354 -13.60 0.11 8.72
N ASP A 355 -12.81 -0.07 9.78
CA ASP A 355 -11.37 0.14 9.84
C ASP A 355 -10.63 -0.64 8.73
N LYS A 356 -10.96 -1.93 8.57
CA LYS A 356 -10.35 -2.79 7.54
C LYS A 356 -10.75 -2.38 6.14
N ASN A 357 -11.96 -1.84 5.96
CA ASN A 357 -12.37 -1.29 4.68
C ASN A 357 -11.58 -0.02 4.34
N MET A 358 -11.36 0.87 5.31
CA MET A 358 -10.58 2.09 5.08
C MET A 358 -9.10 1.78 4.78
N GLU A 359 -8.51 0.84 5.52
CA GLU A 359 -7.15 0.35 5.25
C GLU A 359 -7.03 -0.19 3.81
N ARG A 360 -7.97 -1.03 3.37
CA ARG A 360 -7.95 -1.58 2.02
C ARG A 360 -8.23 -0.53 0.94
N LEU A 361 -9.06 0.48 1.22
CA LEU A 361 -9.28 1.61 0.31
C LEU A 361 -7.99 2.42 0.11
N SER A 362 -7.32 2.78 1.21
CA SER A 362 -6.03 3.48 1.18
C SER A 362 -4.97 2.68 0.42
N ASN A 363 -4.84 1.38 0.72
CA ASN A 363 -3.93 0.48 -0.01
C ASN A 363 -4.24 0.42 -1.51
N SER A 364 -5.52 0.43 -1.90
CA SER A 364 -5.94 0.43 -3.30
C SER A 364 -5.59 1.75 -4.00
N MET A 365 -5.75 2.89 -3.31
CA MET A 365 -5.32 4.20 -3.82
C MET A 365 -3.80 4.27 -3.99
N HIS A 366 -3.03 3.79 -3.01
CA HIS A 366 -1.56 3.70 -3.13
C HIS A 366 -1.14 2.83 -4.31
N ARG A 367 -1.81 1.68 -4.51
CA ARG A 367 -1.52 0.77 -5.63
C ARG A 367 -1.72 1.43 -6.99
N LEU A 368 -2.71 2.33 -7.09
CA LEU A 368 -3.00 3.11 -8.30
C LEU A 368 -2.22 4.44 -8.38
N HIS A 369 -1.31 4.69 -7.44
CA HIS A 369 -0.60 5.95 -7.32
C HIS A 369 -1.54 7.17 -7.29
N MET A 370 -2.70 7.00 -6.66
CA MET A 370 -3.67 8.08 -6.48
C MET A 370 -3.23 9.01 -5.35
N PRO A 371 -3.42 10.32 -5.53
CA PRO A 371 -3.17 11.27 -4.46
C PRO A 371 -4.22 11.15 -3.35
N GLY A 372 -3.86 11.66 -2.17
CA GLY A 372 -4.76 11.66 -1.01
C GLY A 372 -4.94 10.29 -0.36
N ALA A 373 -4.18 9.26 -0.76
CA ALA A 373 -4.25 7.90 -0.22
C ALA A 373 -3.96 7.83 1.30
N ASP A 374 -3.16 8.76 1.82
CA ASP A 374 -2.87 8.93 3.25
C ASP A 374 -3.96 9.73 4.00
N PHE A 375 -5.24 9.51 3.67
CA PHE A 375 -6.35 10.12 4.42
C PHE A 375 -6.50 9.48 5.80
N ASP A 376 -7.05 10.22 6.77
CA ASP A 376 -7.37 9.68 8.09
C ASP A 376 -8.60 8.74 8.00
N PRO A 377 -8.46 7.44 8.29
CA PRO A 377 -9.56 6.48 8.26
C PRO A 377 -10.74 6.89 9.14
N ASP A 378 -10.48 7.44 10.33
CA ASP A 378 -11.52 7.74 11.31
C ASP A 378 -12.39 8.91 10.85
N GLU A 379 -11.79 9.92 10.22
CA GLU A 379 -12.54 11.05 9.67
C GLU A 379 -13.44 10.62 8.50
N LEU A 380 -12.98 9.69 7.66
CA LEU A 380 -13.82 9.14 6.59
C LEU A 380 -14.94 8.24 7.14
N ILE A 381 -14.66 7.41 8.16
CA ILE A 381 -15.67 6.59 8.84
C ILE A 381 -16.76 7.49 9.45
N LYS A 382 -16.39 8.60 10.09
CA LYS A 382 -17.36 9.57 10.63
C LYS A 382 -18.21 10.19 9.51
N CYS A 383 -17.62 10.58 8.39
CA CYS A 383 -18.38 11.11 7.25
C CYS A 383 -19.37 10.08 6.68
N ILE A 384 -18.95 8.80 6.56
CA ILE A 384 -19.82 7.70 6.14
C ILE A 384 -20.93 7.48 7.17
N GLY A 385 -20.61 7.55 8.47
CA GLY A 385 -21.58 7.44 9.55
C GLY A 385 -22.67 8.50 9.47
N GLU A 386 -22.31 9.76 9.22
CA GLU A 386 -23.27 10.85 9.02
C GLU A 386 -24.14 10.64 7.76
N LEU A 387 -23.60 10.10 6.66
CA LEU A 387 -24.40 9.72 5.49
C LEU A 387 -25.43 8.65 5.85
N VAL A 388 -25.01 7.62 6.60
CA VAL A 388 -25.92 6.55 7.05
C VAL A 388 -27.00 7.09 7.99
N LYS A 389 -26.70 8.06 8.85
CA LYS A 389 -27.69 8.71 9.72
C LYS A 389 -28.73 9.50 8.93
N VAL A 390 -28.28 10.24 7.91
CA VAL A 390 -29.16 10.99 7.02
C VAL A 390 -30.11 10.03 6.28
N ASP A 391 -29.58 8.92 5.77
CA ASP A 391 -30.34 7.90 5.04
C ASP A 391 -30.81 6.72 5.92
N LYS A 392 -30.92 6.90 7.25
CA LYS A 392 -31.19 5.78 8.18
C LYS A 392 -32.50 5.04 7.91
N ASP A 393 -33.48 5.71 7.32
CA ASP A 393 -34.78 5.13 6.96
C ASP A 393 -34.59 4.06 5.86
N TRP A 394 -33.56 4.21 5.01
CA TRP A 394 -33.22 3.27 3.95
C TRP A 394 -32.64 1.94 4.45
N ILE A 395 -32.29 1.80 5.73
CA ILE A 395 -31.78 0.54 6.28
C ILE A 395 -32.96 -0.38 6.62
N PRO A 396 -33.20 -1.47 5.87
CA PRO A 396 -34.35 -2.34 6.13
C PRO A 396 -34.13 -3.14 7.43
N SER A 397 -35.19 -3.29 8.21
CA SER A 397 -35.17 -4.08 9.46
C SER A 397 -35.34 -5.58 9.19
N GLY A 398 -34.71 -6.39 10.05
CA GLY A 398 -34.80 -7.84 10.04
C GLY A 398 -33.50 -8.54 9.63
N GLU A 399 -33.45 -9.84 9.93
CA GLU A 399 -32.29 -10.67 9.61
C GLU A 399 -32.08 -10.79 8.10
N GLY A 400 -30.82 -10.77 7.67
CA GLY A 400 -30.41 -10.80 6.27
C GLY A 400 -30.56 -9.48 5.52
N TYR A 401 -31.12 -8.43 6.15
CA TYR A 401 -31.20 -7.09 5.58
C TYR A 401 -30.08 -6.17 6.06
N SER A 402 -29.65 -5.24 5.22
CA SER A 402 -28.64 -4.23 5.53
C SER A 402 -28.69 -3.06 4.54
N LEU A 403 -27.93 -2.00 4.82
CA LEU A 403 -27.62 -0.95 3.86
C LEU A 403 -26.19 -1.12 3.36
N TYR A 404 -26.03 -1.44 2.08
CA TYR A 404 -24.72 -1.60 1.46
C TYR A 404 -24.13 -0.22 1.14
N LEU A 405 -22.88 0.00 1.53
CA LEU A 405 -22.14 1.25 1.34
C LEU A 405 -21.03 1.02 0.31
N ARG A 406 -20.94 1.90 -0.69
CA ARG A 406 -19.99 1.82 -1.81
C ARG A 406 -19.10 3.06 -1.86
N PRO A 407 -18.07 3.17 -0.99
CA PRO A 407 -17.01 4.15 -1.19
C PRO A 407 -16.29 3.88 -2.51
N THR A 408 -16.06 4.92 -3.29
CA THR A 408 -15.44 4.82 -4.62
C THR A 408 -14.53 6.02 -4.82
N VAL A 409 -13.34 5.78 -5.38
CA VAL A 409 -12.38 6.82 -5.74
C VAL A 409 -12.10 6.71 -7.22
N ILE A 410 -12.31 7.81 -7.94
CA ILE A 410 -12.04 7.91 -9.38
C ILE A 410 -11.06 9.03 -9.68
N ALA A 411 -10.14 8.81 -10.61
CA ALA A 411 -9.34 9.88 -11.20
C ALA A 411 -10.22 10.81 -12.04
N THR A 412 -10.18 12.11 -11.76
CA THR A 412 -10.94 13.16 -12.48
C THR A 412 -10.05 14.06 -13.34
N HIS A 413 -8.75 13.79 -13.35
CA HIS A 413 -7.74 14.57 -14.06
C HIS A 413 -8.07 14.64 -15.56
N ARG A 414 -8.12 15.87 -16.10
CA ARG A 414 -8.53 16.16 -17.48
C ARG A 414 -7.37 15.99 -18.46
N PHE A 415 -6.82 14.79 -18.55
CA PHE A 415 -5.60 14.53 -19.31
C PHE A 415 -5.61 13.11 -19.88
N LEU A 416 -5.39 13.02 -21.20
CA LEU A 416 -5.29 11.74 -21.92
C LEU A 416 -3.89 11.12 -21.84
N GLY A 417 -2.87 11.82 -21.33
CA GLY A 417 -1.58 11.17 -21.14
C GLY A 417 -1.63 10.19 -19.97
N LEU A 418 -0.89 9.09 -20.08
CA LEU A 418 -0.75 8.11 -19.01
C LEU A 418 0.20 8.66 -17.94
N ALA A 419 -0.37 9.21 -16.86
CA ALA A 419 0.37 9.79 -15.75
C ALA A 419 -0.40 9.63 -14.43
N ALA A 420 0.29 9.91 -13.32
CA ALA A 420 -0.33 10.05 -12.00
C ALA A 420 -1.50 11.06 -12.07
N PRO A 421 -2.67 10.76 -11.48
CA PRO A 421 -3.77 11.71 -11.50
C PRO A 421 -3.48 12.90 -10.58
N GLU A 422 -3.71 14.12 -11.08
CA GLU A 422 -3.57 15.36 -10.30
C GLU A 422 -4.87 15.78 -9.59
N SER A 423 -5.96 15.04 -9.83
CA SER A 423 -7.24 15.23 -9.15
C SER A 423 -7.99 13.91 -9.06
N VAL A 424 -8.66 13.70 -7.92
CA VAL A 424 -9.54 12.55 -7.68
C VAL A 424 -10.84 13.00 -7.04
N LEU A 425 -11.89 12.19 -7.19
CA LEU A 425 -13.14 12.32 -6.46
C LEU A 425 -13.33 11.05 -5.64
N LEU A 426 -13.48 11.20 -4.32
CA LEU A 426 -14.02 10.18 -3.45
C LEU A 426 -15.52 10.42 -3.31
N TYR A 427 -16.33 9.40 -3.55
CA TYR A 427 -17.76 9.45 -3.28
C TYR A 427 -18.26 8.17 -2.62
N VAL A 428 -19.39 8.25 -1.91
CA VAL A 428 -20.05 7.09 -1.29
C VAL A 428 -21.52 7.12 -1.66
N ILE A 429 -21.99 6.04 -2.28
CA ILE A 429 -23.42 5.78 -2.51
C ILE A 429 -23.89 4.65 -1.62
N THR A 430 -25.17 4.61 -1.31
CA THR A 430 -25.75 3.54 -0.50
C THR A 430 -26.93 2.87 -1.18
N SER A 431 -27.16 1.60 -0.86
CA SER A 431 -28.19 0.76 -1.49
C SER A 431 -28.78 -0.19 -0.45
N PRO A 432 -30.11 -0.18 -0.20
CA PRO A 432 -30.75 -1.19 0.64
C PRO A 432 -30.61 -2.57 -0.01
N VAL A 433 -30.24 -3.58 0.77
CA VAL A 433 -30.06 -4.95 0.29
C VAL A 433 -30.74 -5.94 1.22
N GLY A 434 -31.39 -6.94 0.62
CA GLY A 434 -31.90 -8.12 1.32
C GLY A 434 -30.92 -9.29 1.26
N PRO A 435 -31.38 -10.48 1.70
CA PRO A 435 -30.61 -11.71 1.62
C PRO A 435 -30.17 -11.98 0.17
N TYR A 436 -28.90 -12.32 -0.03
CA TYR A 436 -28.33 -12.52 -1.37
C TYR A 436 -28.95 -13.74 -2.07
N TYR A 437 -29.27 -14.80 -1.31
CA TYR A 437 -29.99 -15.97 -1.80
C TYR A 437 -31.39 -16.02 -1.18
N LYS A 438 -32.41 -15.72 -2.00
CA LYS A 438 -33.83 -15.75 -1.56
C LYS A 438 -34.29 -17.13 -1.06
N THR A 439 -33.61 -18.19 -1.50
CA THR A 439 -33.93 -19.59 -1.20
C THR A 439 -33.11 -20.17 -0.04
N GLY A 440 -32.35 -19.35 0.70
CA GLY A 440 -31.58 -19.78 1.87
C GLY A 440 -30.12 -20.09 1.57
N PHE A 441 -29.49 -20.85 2.48
CA PHE A 441 -28.07 -21.20 2.49
C PHE A 441 -27.73 -22.29 1.46
N ASN A 442 -28.11 -22.05 0.19
CA ASN A 442 -27.98 -23.04 -0.88
C ASN A 442 -26.54 -23.10 -1.40
N PRO A 443 -25.96 -24.31 -1.52
CA PRO A 443 -24.63 -24.46 -2.06
C PRO A 443 -24.58 -24.15 -3.55
N ILE A 444 -23.46 -23.57 -3.99
CA ILE A 444 -23.21 -23.23 -5.38
C ILE A 444 -22.30 -24.25 -6.07
N LYS A 445 -22.43 -24.34 -7.39
CA LYS A 445 -21.50 -25.09 -8.25
C LYS A 445 -20.48 -24.16 -8.88
N LEU A 446 -19.22 -24.58 -8.90
CA LEU A 446 -18.11 -23.83 -9.46
C LEU A 446 -17.54 -24.54 -10.68
N THR A 447 -17.07 -23.76 -11.65
CA THR A 447 -16.14 -24.24 -12.69
C THR A 447 -14.74 -23.72 -12.39
N SER A 448 -13.72 -24.50 -12.72
CA SER A 448 -12.31 -24.14 -12.53
C SER A 448 -11.55 -24.19 -13.87
N ASP A 449 -11.89 -23.26 -14.75
CA ASP A 449 -11.23 -23.07 -16.04
C ASP A 449 -9.79 -22.55 -15.85
N THR A 450 -8.82 -23.28 -16.41
CA THR A 450 -7.40 -22.93 -16.36
C THR A 450 -6.99 -21.91 -17.44
N HIS A 451 -7.88 -21.57 -18.38
CA HIS A 451 -7.62 -20.58 -19.43
C HIS A 451 -7.60 -19.15 -18.90
N TYR A 452 -8.41 -18.85 -17.88
CA TYR A 452 -8.56 -17.50 -17.33
C TYR A 452 -7.79 -17.33 -16.03
N VAL A 453 -6.99 -16.26 -15.96
CA VAL A 453 -6.28 -15.85 -14.76
C VAL A 453 -6.87 -14.54 -14.24
N ARG A 454 -7.36 -14.55 -13.00
CA ARG A 454 -7.93 -13.37 -12.35
C ARG A 454 -6.88 -12.31 -12.01
N ALA A 455 -5.75 -12.77 -11.46
CA ALA A 455 -4.66 -11.94 -10.98
C ALA A 455 -3.36 -12.73 -10.94
N TRP A 456 -2.23 -12.04 -10.87
CA TRP A 456 -0.89 -12.63 -10.84
C TRP A 456 0.04 -11.85 -9.91
N PRO A 457 1.16 -12.45 -9.46
CA PRO A 457 2.17 -11.78 -8.63
C PRO A 457 2.67 -10.49 -9.28
N GLY A 458 2.76 -9.42 -8.51
CA GLY A 458 3.13 -8.10 -9.02
C GLY A 458 2.01 -7.37 -9.75
N GLY A 459 0.85 -7.99 -9.98
CA GLY A 459 -0.38 -7.36 -10.47
C GLY A 459 -1.15 -6.59 -9.39
N THR A 460 -2.42 -6.27 -9.67
CA THR A 460 -3.30 -5.48 -8.79
C THR A 460 -4.28 -6.34 -7.97
N GLY A 461 -4.14 -7.67 -7.97
CA GLY A 461 -5.13 -8.60 -7.40
C GLY A 461 -5.43 -8.41 -5.91
N ASN A 462 -4.46 -7.92 -5.14
CA ASN A 462 -4.60 -7.59 -3.73
C ASN A 462 -5.16 -6.19 -3.43
N ALA A 463 -5.52 -5.43 -4.47
CA ALA A 463 -6.18 -4.13 -4.34
C ALA A 463 -7.60 -4.20 -4.95
N LYS A 464 -8.52 -3.39 -4.43
CA LYS A 464 -9.93 -3.40 -4.88
C LYS A 464 -10.16 -2.43 -6.05
N VAL A 465 -9.43 -2.70 -7.14
CA VAL A 465 -9.39 -1.89 -8.36
C VAL A 465 -10.45 -2.36 -9.36
N GLY A 466 -11.15 -1.43 -10.02
CA GLY A 466 -12.20 -1.75 -10.99
C GLY A 466 -11.73 -2.66 -12.14
N GLY A 467 -10.50 -2.47 -12.62
CA GLY A 467 -9.88 -3.29 -13.67
C GLY A 467 -9.80 -4.78 -13.35
N ASN A 468 -9.68 -5.16 -12.07
CA ASN A 468 -9.64 -6.57 -11.64
C ASN A 468 -10.99 -7.29 -11.80
N TYR A 469 -12.09 -6.54 -11.96
CA TYR A 469 -13.43 -7.08 -12.12
C TYR A 469 -13.84 -7.07 -13.59
N ALA A 470 -13.40 -6.08 -14.36
CA ALA A 470 -13.72 -6.00 -15.79
C ALA A 470 -13.22 -7.24 -16.55
N SER A 471 -12.03 -7.75 -16.22
CA SER A 471 -11.44 -8.94 -16.85
C SER A 471 -12.16 -10.25 -16.53
N THR A 472 -12.99 -10.29 -15.48
CA THR A 472 -13.65 -11.54 -15.06
C THR A 472 -14.99 -11.79 -15.76
N MET A 473 -15.56 -10.77 -16.41
CA MET A 473 -16.92 -10.82 -16.95
C MET A 473 -17.10 -11.91 -18.01
N LYS A 474 -16.10 -12.14 -18.86
CA LYS A 474 -16.18 -13.18 -19.89
C LYS A 474 -16.26 -14.58 -19.28
N ALA A 475 -15.32 -14.92 -18.41
CA ALA A 475 -15.30 -16.22 -17.74
C ALA A 475 -16.55 -16.45 -16.88
N ALA A 476 -17.06 -15.41 -16.22
CA ALA A 476 -18.30 -15.50 -15.45
C ALA A 476 -19.53 -15.74 -16.33
N ALA A 477 -19.59 -15.17 -17.53
CA ALA A 477 -20.67 -15.40 -18.48
C ALA A 477 -20.62 -16.84 -19.04
N GLU A 478 -19.44 -17.31 -19.44
CA GLU A 478 -19.24 -18.68 -19.93
C GLU A 478 -19.59 -19.71 -18.84
N ALA A 479 -19.15 -19.49 -17.59
CA ALA A 479 -19.53 -20.32 -16.46
C ALA A 479 -21.05 -20.41 -16.26
N ALA A 480 -21.76 -19.28 -16.40
CA ALA A 480 -23.22 -19.24 -16.28
C ALA A 480 -23.93 -19.97 -17.42
N GLU A 481 -23.42 -19.86 -18.65
CA GLU A 481 -23.93 -20.59 -19.83
C GLU A 481 -23.78 -22.11 -19.65
N GLU A 482 -22.72 -22.56 -18.98
CA GLU A 482 -22.46 -23.95 -18.64
C GLU A 482 -23.20 -24.44 -17.37
N GLY A 483 -23.97 -23.56 -16.71
CA GLY A 483 -24.76 -23.91 -15.53
C GLY A 483 -24.01 -23.83 -14.19
N TYR A 484 -22.81 -23.26 -14.17
CA TYR A 484 -22.05 -22.97 -12.96
C TYR A 484 -22.39 -21.57 -12.43
N SER A 485 -22.39 -21.43 -11.10
CA SER A 485 -22.81 -20.18 -10.46
C SER A 485 -21.68 -19.15 -10.40
N GLN A 486 -20.43 -19.60 -10.29
CA GLN A 486 -19.22 -18.78 -10.18
C GLN A 486 -18.00 -19.53 -10.72
N VAL A 487 -16.92 -18.78 -10.99
CA VAL A 487 -15.61 -19.33 -11.36
C VAL A 487 -14.75 -19.49 -10.10
N LEU A 488 -14.14 -20.66 -9.93
CA LEU A 488 -13.02 -20.87 -9.02
C LEU A 488 -11.72 -20.50 -9.74
N TRP A 489 -11.08 -19.43 -9.29
CA TRP A 489 -9.89 -18.90 -9.94
C TRP A 489 -8.65 -19.70 -9.58
N LEU A 490 -7.95 -20.15 -10.62
CA LEU A 490 -6.70 -20.91 -10.51
C LEU A 490 -5.51 -20.04 -10.92
N PHE A 491 -4.33 -20.36 -10.39
CA PHE A 491 -3.08 -19.72 -10.78
C PHE A 491 -1.91 -20.70 -10.78
N GLY A 492 -0.96 -20.47 -11.69
CA GLY A 492 0.29 -21.22 -11.77
C GLY A 492 0.15 -22.61 -12.39
N GLU A 493 1.29 -23.27 -12.60
CA GLU A 493 1.35 -24.59 -13.28
C GLU A 493 0.70 -25.72 -12.48
N ASN A 494 0.56 -25.53 -11.16
CA ASN A 494 -0.03 -26.52 -10.25
C ASN A 494 -1.53 -26.31 -10.03
N ASP A 495 -2.17 -25.40 -10.77
CA ASP A 495 -3.59 -25.09 -10.62
C ASP A 495 -3.94 -24.74 -9.16
N GLU A 496 -3.19 -23.80 -8.58
CA GLU A 496 -3.36 -23.34 -7.21
C GLU A 496 -4.64 -22.52 -7.08
N VAL A 497 -5.46 -22.86 -6.10
CA VAL A 497 -6.73 -22.19 -5.85
C VAL A 497 -6.49 -20.85 -5.19
N THR A 498 -7.13 -19.81 -5.72
CA THR A 498 -6.99 -18.43 -5.26
C THR A 498 -8.27 -17.89 -4.63
N GLU A 499 -9.29 -17.64 -5.44
CA GLU A 499 -10.56 -17.00 -5.05
C GLU A 499 -11.74 -17.66 -5.77
N VAL A 500 -12.96 -17.39 -5.30
CA VAL A 500 -14.21 -17.85 -5.94
C VAL A 500 -15.05 -16.65 -6.33
N GLY A 501 -15.16 -16.37 -7.63
CA GLY A 501 -15.83 -15.18 -8.13
C GLY A 501 -15.18 -13.90 -7.60
N ALA A 502 -15.90 -13.18 -6.74
CA ALA A 502 -15.41 -11.99 -6.03
C ALA A 502 -15.28 -12.21 -4.50
N MET A 503 -15.11 -13.47 -4.08
CA MET A 503 -15.01 -13.92 -2.69
C MET A 503 -13.68 -14.63 -2.45
N ASN A 504 -13.16 -14.55 -1.22
CA ASN A 504 -12.07 -15.43 -0.81
C ASN A 504 -12.59 -16.87 -0.68
N PHE A 505 -11.73 -17.87 -0.85
CA PHE A 505 -12.12 -19.27 -0.77
C PHE A 505 -11.52 -19.95 0.47
N PHE A 506 -12.32 -20.80 1.11
CA PHE A 506 -11.95 -21.60 2.27
C PHE A 506 -12.28 -23.07 2.02
N VAL A 507 -11.42 -23.94 2.54
CA VAL A 507 -11.57 -25.39 2.48
C VAL A 507 -11.37 -25.95 3.87
N TYR A 508 -12.32 -26.75 4.34
CA TYR A 508 -12.20 -27.51 5.58
C TYR A 508 -12.00 -28.98 5.24
N LEU A 509 -10.90 -29.57 5.72
CA LEU A 509 -10.51 -30.93 5.39
C LEU A 509 -9.80 -31.61 6.55
N ILE A 510 -9.63 -32.93 6.47
CA ILE A 510 -8.69 -33.68 7.30
C ILE A 510 -7.32 -33.63 6.64
N ASN A 511 -6.35 -33.02 7.33
CA ASN A 511 -4.99 -32.92 6.85
C ASN A 511 -4.36 -34.33 6.77
N LYS A 512 -3.75 -34.65 5.63
CA LYS A 512 -3.21 -35.99 5.36
C LYS A 512 -2.06 -36.37 6.30
N GLU A 513 -1.24 -35.41 6.72
CA GLU A 513 -0.07 -35.68 7.55
C GLU A 513 -0.42 -35.68 9.03
N THR A 514 -1.17 -34.67 9.48
CA THR A 514 -1.50 -34.52 10.91
C THR A 514 -2.71 -35.35 11.33
N GLN A 515 -3.53 -35.80 10.36
CA GLN A 515 -4.80 -36.50 10.59
C GLN A 515 -5.77 -35.68 11.47
N ARG A 516 -5.61 -34.35 11.47
CA ARG A 516 -6.47 -33.41 12.21
C ARG A 516 -7.28 -32.56 11.24
N PRO A 517 -8.46 -32.06 11.65
CA PRO A 517 -9.18 -31.09 10.86
C PRO A 517 -8.36 -29.80 10.69
N GLU A 518 -8.42 -29.24 9.49
CA GLU A 518 -7.68 -28.05 9.07
C GLU A 518 -8.60 -27.16 8.22
N LEU A 519 -8.68 -25.87 8.58
CA LEU A 519 -9.29 -24.83 7.77
C LEU A 519 -8.20 -24.11 6.97
N VAL A 520 -8.27 -24.23 5.65
CA VAL A 520 -7.27 -23.71 4.71
C VAL A 520 -7.85 -22.55 3.91
N THR A 521 -7.05 -21.50 3.70
CA THR A 521 -7.32 -20.43 2.73
C THR A 521 -6.02 -19.94 2.10
N ALA A 522 -6.07 -19.42 0.86
CA ALA A 522 -4.88 -18.94 0.17
C ALA A 522 -4.20 -17.78 0.93
N PRO A 523 -2.85 -17.72 1.03
CA PRO A 523 -2.13 -16.67 1.73
C PRO A 523 -2.13 -15.36 0.94
N LEU A 524 -1.90 -14.25 1.64
CA LEU A 524 -1.82 -12.92 1.03
C LEU A 524 -0.43 -12.56 0.49
N THR A 525 0.59 -13.37 0.78
CA THR A 525 2.02 -13.07 0.60
C THR A 525 2.43 -12.87 -0.86
N ARG A 526 1.72 -13.47 -1.81
CA ARG A 526 2.01 -13.38 -3.25
C ARG A 526 1.39 -12.16 -3.94
N GLY A 527 0.40 -11.53 -3.33
CA GLY A 527 -0.23 -10.30 -3.83
C GLY A 527 -1.33 -10.48 -4.88
N ASP A 528 -1.79 -11.70 -5.12
CA ASP A 528 -2.85 -12.07 -6.07
C ASP A 528 -4.20 -12.39 -5.41
N ILE A 529 -4.29 -12.31 -4.08
CA ILE A 529 -5.52 -12.51 -3.29
C ILE A 529 -5.97 -11.17 -2.71
N LEU A 530 -7.27 -10.85 -2.81
CA LEU A 530 -7.80 -9.65 -2.17
C LEU A 530 -7.91 -9.89 -0.64
N PRO A 531 -7.38 -9.00 0.22
CA PRO A 531 -7.49 -9.16 1.67
C PRO A 531 -8.92 -8.85 2.13
N GLY A 532 -9.82 -9.82 2.04
CA GLY A 532 -11.23 -9.68 2.42
C GLY A 532 -11.43 -9.42 3.92
N VAL A 533 -12.39 -8.56 4.27
CA VAL A 533 -12.74 -8.30 5.68
C VAL A 533 -13.37 -9.54 6.30
N THR A 534 -14.28 -10.20 5.58
CA THR A 534 -14.89 -11.45 6.02
C THR A 534 -13.84 -12.56 6.18
N ARG A 535 -12.90 -12.70 5.23
CA ARG A 535 -11.76 -13.63 5.37
C ARG A 535 -10.98 -13.39 6.66
N ALA A 536 -10.61 -12.14 6.95
CA ALA A 536 -9.91 -11.80 8.19
C ALA A 536 -10.74 -12.16 9.44
N SER A 537 -12.04 -11.86 9.43
CA SER A 537 -12.94 -12.22 10.54
C SER A 537 -13.05 -13.72 10.76
N ILE A 538 -13.13 -14.52 9.69
CA ILE A 538 -13.20 -15.98 9.77
C ILE A 538 -11.92 -16.54 10.38
N LEU A 539 -10.76 -16.06 9.94
CA LEU A 539 -9.47 -16.47 10.50
C LEU A 539 -9.34 -16.09 11.98
N ASP A 540 -9.74 -14.87 12.35
CA ASP A 540 -9.74 -14.42 13.74
C ASP A 540 -10.61 -15.32 14.63
N LEU A 541 -11.84 -15.62 14.19
CA LEU A 541 -12.79 -16.49 14.91
C LEU A 541 -12.29 -17.94 15.00
N ALA A 542 -11.91 -18.54 13.87
CA ALA A 542 -11.44 -19.92 13.81
C ALA A 542 -10.22 -20.15 14.72
N ARG A 543 -9.26 -19.21 14.72
CA ARG A 543 -8.11 -19.24 15.63
C ARG A 543 -8.52 -19.10 17.09
N SER A 544 -9.52 -18.27 17.39
CA SER A 544 -10.01 -18.08 18.76
C SER A 544 -10.71 -19.33 19.32
N TRP A 545 -11.35 -20.13 18.46
CA TRP A 545 -11.97 -21.39 18.88
C TRP A 545 -10.92 -22.44 19.25
N GLY A 546 -9.79 -22.50 18.54
CA GLY A 546 -8.68 -23.40 18.86
C GLY A 546 -9.01 -24.90 18.71
N GLU A 547 -10.06 -25.23 17.97
CA GLU A 547 -10.59 -26.59 17.83
C GLU A 547 -9.92 -27.38 16.69
N PHE A 548 -9.37 -26.69 15.70
CA PHE A 548 -8.75 -27.25 14.49
C PHE A 548 -7.60 -26.37 14.01
N ASP A 549 -6.77 -26.89 13.11
CA ASP A 549 -5.63 -26.15 12.56
C ASP A 549 -6.13 -25.08 11.57
N VAL A 550 -5.52 -23.90 11.57
CA VAL A 550 -5.90 -22.79 10.67
C VAL A 550 -4.69 -22.38 9.84
N SER A 551 -4.75 -22.64 8.54
CA SER A 551 -3.59 -22.51 7.65
C SER A 551 -3.85 -21.54 6.51
N GLU A 552 -2.97 -20.55 6.40
CA GLU A 552 -2.89 -19.68 5.22
C GLU A 552 -1.85 -20.27 4.25
N ARG A 553 -2.29 -21.19 3.38
CA ARG A 553 -1.45 -21.89 2.40
C ARG A 553 -2.20 -22.09 1.08
N TYR A 554 -1.46 -22.19 -0.02
CA TYR A 554 -2.06 -22.59 -1.29
C TYR A 554 -2.51 -24.05 -1.20
N ILE A 555 -3.72 -24.28 -1.68
CA ILE A 555 -4.26 -25.62 -1.95
C ILE A 555 -4.38 -25.74 -3.47
N THR A 556 -3.99 -26.88 -4.02
CA THR A 556 -4.07 -27.13 -5.46
C THR A 556 -5.35 -27.90 -5.79
N MET A 557 -5.78 -27.82 -7.04
CA MET A 557 -6.87 -28.70 -7.51
C MET A 557 -6.51 -30.19 -7.41
N GLY A 558 -5.22 -30.53 -7.55
CA GLY A 558 -4.73 -31.89 -7.31
C GLY A 558 -4.94 -32.35 -5.86
N GLU A 559 -4.58 -31.50 -4.89
CA GLU A 559 -4.79 -31.79 -3.46
C GLU A 559 -6.29 -31.88 -3.12
N LEU A 560 -7.14 -31.01 -3.69
CA LEU A 560 -8.59 -31.07 -3.50
C LEU A 560 -9.19 -32.36 -4.04
N LYS A 561 -8.78 -32.78 -5.25
CA LYS A 561 -9.22 -34.04 -5.84
C LYS A 561 -8.80 -35.23 -4.97
N GLU A 562 -7.53 -35.27 -4.55
CA GLU A 562 -7.03 -36.32 -3.67
C GLU A 562 -7.78 -36.34 -2.33
N ALA A 563 -8.04 -35.18 -1.72
CA ALA A 563 -8.81 -35.09 -0.48
C ALA A 563 -10.27 -35.54 -0.65
N SER A 564 -10.89 -35.29 -1.81
CA SER A 564 -12.23 -35.79 -2.11
C SER A 564 -12.23 -37.32 -2.28
N ASP A 565 -11.30 -37.86 -3.08
CA ASP A 565 -11.16 -39.31 -3.33
C ASP A 565 -10.90 -40.09 -2.03
N ASP A 566 -10.12 -39.50 -1.10
CA ASP A 566 -9.81 -40.06 0.21
C ASP A 566 -10.91 -39.85 1.27
N ASN A 567 -12.02 -39.18 0.96
CA ASN A 567 -13.05 -38.75 1.92
C ASN A 567 -12.50 -37.86 3.06
N ARG A 568 -11.46 -37.07 2.78
CA ARG A 568 -10.88 -36.08 3.71
C ARG A 568 -11.42 -34.67 3.49
N LEU A 569 -11.96 -34.35 2.32
CA LEU A 569 -12.61 -33.05 2.05
C LEU A 569 -13.96 -32.99 2.76
N LEU A 570 -14.13 -32.04 3.68
CA LEU A 570 -15.34 -31.94 4.52
C LEU A 570 -16.29 -30.86 4.01
N GLU A 571 -15.80 -29.62 3.88
CA GLU A 571 -16.60 -28.46 3.48
C GLU A 571 -15.76 -27.51 2.64
N ALA A 572 -16.39 -26.72 1.77
CA ALA A 572 -15.75 -25.57 1.14
C ALA A 572 -16.75 -24.44 0.95
N PHE A 573 -16.27 -23.20 1.03
CA PHE A 573 -17.13 -22.03 0.94
C PHE A 573 -16.38 -20.78 0.48
N GLY A 574 -17.12 -19.90 -0.19
CA GLY A 574 -16.71 -18.53 -0.48
C GLY A 574 -17.01 -17.59 0.69
N ALA A 575 -16.17 -16.59 0.92
CA ALA A 575 -16.34 -15.57 1.96
C ALA A 575 -16.24 -14.15 1.39
N GLY A 576 -17.23 -13.31 1.69
CA GLY A 576 -17.26 -11.92 1.23
C GLY A 576 -18.41 -11.10 1.81
N THR A 577 -18.34 -9.77 1.71
CA THR A 577 -19.34 -8.87 2.34
C THR A 577 -20.77 -9.08 1.83
N ALA A 578 -20.94 -9.47 0.57
CA ALA A 578 -22.27 -9.62 -0.05
C ALA A 578 -23.08 -10.75 0.60
N THR A 579 -22.49 -11.94 0.71
CA THR A 579 -23.15 -13.17 1.18
C THR A 579 -22.74 -13.59 2.58
N VAL A 580 -21.71 -12.96 3.17
CA VAL A 580 -20.99 -13.43 4.36
C VAL A 580 -20.23 -14.73 4.05
N VAL A 581 -20.95 -15.83 3.91
CA VAL A 581 -20.44 -17.14 3.51
C VAL A 581 -21.35 -17.75 2.45
N THR A 582 -20.76 -18.40 1.45
CA THR A 582 -21.47 -19.11 0.38
C THR A 582 -20.95 -20.55 0.30
N PRO A 583 -21.72 -21.56 0.72
CA PRO A 583 -21.28 -22.95 0.62
C PRO A 583 -21.09 -23.40 -0.83
N VAL A 584 -20.21 -24.38 -1.05
CA VAL A 584 -19.93 -24.97 -2.36
C VAL A 584 -20.26 -26.45 -2.32
N SER A 585 -21.06 -26.93 -3.28
CA SER A 585 -21.40 -28.36 -3.39
C SER A 585 -20.52 -29.10 -4.38
N CYS A 586 -19.98 -28.40 -5.38
CA CYS A 586 -19.31 -29.04 -6.50
C CYS A 586 -18.31 -28.08 -7.16
N ILE A 587 -17.16 -28.62 -7.55
CA ILE A 587 -16.16 -27.92 -8.36
C ILE A 587 -15.87 -28.78 -9.59
N GLN A 588 -16.23 -28.30 -10.77
CA GLN A 588 -15.80 -28.91 -12.02
C GLN A 588 -14.35 -28.56 -12.31
N TYR A 589 -13.55 -29.57 -12.63
CA TYR A 589 -12.13 -29.46 -12.95
C TYR A 589 -11.74 -30.45 -14.05
N LYS A 590 -11.23 -29.94 -15.17
CA LYS A 590 -10.77 -30.75 -16.31
C LYS A 590 -11.78 -31.81 -16.79
N GLY A 591 -13.07 -31.46 -16.76
CA GLY A 591 -14.17 -32.33 -17.20
C GLY A 591 -14.69 -33.31 -16.15
N GLU A 592 -14.16 -33.28 -14.93
CA GLU A 592 -14.64 -34.08 -13.80
C GLU A 592 -15.22 -33.18 -12.71
N ASP A 593 -16.32 -33.62 -12.10
CA ASP A 593 -16.92 -32.94 -10.96
C ASP A 593 -16.31 -33.48 -9.66
N ILE A 594 -15.75 -32.59 -8.85
CA ILE A 594 -15.32 -32.87 -7.47
C ILE A 594 -16.50 -32.51 -6.57
N GLU A 595 -17.19 -33.53 -6.06
CA GLU A 595 -18.31 -33.36 -5.14
C GLU A 595 -17.80 -32.98 -3.74
N ILE A 596 -18.51 -32.06 -3.11
CA ILE A 596 -18.26 -31.59 -1.74
C ILE A 596 -19.44 -32.02 -0.86
N PRO A 597 -19.20 -32.79 0.22
CA PRO A 597 -20.24 -33.59 0.88
C PRO A 597 -21.51 -32.85 1.30
N ALA A 598 -21.43 -31.61 1.80
CA ALA A 598 -22.60 -30.78 2.14
C ALA A 598 -22.21 -29.35 2.57
N VAL A 599 -23.24 -28.52 2.77
CA VAL A 599 -23.22 -27.44 3.77
C VAL A 599 -22.98 -28.07 5.15
N GLY A 600 -21.77 -28.00 5.68
CA GLY A 600 -21.48 -28.60 6.99
C GLY A 600 -21.59 -27.61 8.15
N ASP A 601 -21.45 -28.16 9.36
CA ASP A 601 -21.62 -27.46 10.63
C ASP A 601 -20.66 -26.27 10.78
N LEU A 602 -19.46 -26.35 10.20
CA LEU A 602 -18.49 -25.26 10.30
C LEU A 602 -18.94 -24.04 9.49
N THR A 603 -19.36 -24.25 8.24
CA THR A 603 -19.82 -23.19 7.35
C THR A 603 -21.03 -22.45 7.96
N GLN A 604 -21.97 -23.20 8.55
CA GLN A 604 -23.12 -22.63 9.25
C GLN A 604 -22.70 -21.87 10.51
N ARG A 605 -21.83 -22.45 11.36
CA ARG A 605 -21.31 -21.78 12.57
C ARG A 605 -20.62 -20.46 12.23
N VAL A 606 -19.78 -20.43 11.19
CA VAL A 606 -19.12 -19.21 10.73
C VAL A 606 -20.14 -18.15 10.33
N TRP A 607 -21.18 -18.55 9.59
CA TRP A 607 -22.26 -17.65 9.22
C TRP A 607 -22.97 -17.11 10.47
N ASP A 608 -23.42 -17.98 11.38
CA ASP A 608 -24.14 -17.61 12.61
C ASP A 608 -23.34 -16.69 13.54
N GLU A 609 -22.02 -16.89 13.63
CA GLU A 609 -21.13 -16.04 14.42
C GLU A 609 -20.99 -14.65 13.82
N ILE A 610 -20.71 -14.56 12.51
CA ILE A 610 -20.53 -13.28 11.84
C ILE A 610 -21.84 -12.50 11.75
N THR A 611 -22.94 -13.14 11.36
CA THR A 611 -24.26 -12.47 11.31
C THR A 611 -24.73 -12.12 12.71
N GLY A 612 -24.50 -12.97 13.71
CA GLY A 612 -24.82 -12.65 15.10
C GLY A 612 -24.12 -11.39 15.60
N ILE A 613 -22.84 -11.21 15.26
CA ILE A 613 -22.09 -9.98 15.53
C ILE A 613 -22.66 -8.79 14.73
N GLN A 614 -22.91 -8.98 13.43
CA GLN A 614 -23.45 -7.94 12.53
C GLN A 614 -24.86 -7.50 12.91
N TYR A 615 -25.67 -8.34 13.56
CA TYR A 615 -27.01 -8.01 14.03
C TYR A 615 -27.07 -7.73 15.54
N ARG A 616 -25.92 -7.72 16.20
CA ARG A 616 -25.75 -7.49 17.65
C ARG A 616 -26.52 -8.48 18.53
N THR A 617 -26.78 -9.69 18.04
CA THR A 617 -27.29 -10.81 18.85
C THR A 617 -26.18 -11.59 19.54
N LYS A 618 -24.92 -11.38 19.12
CA LYS A 618 -23.70 -11.88 19.77
C LYS A 618 -22.75 -10.74 20.10
N GLU A 619 -21.90 -10.95 21.10
CA GLU A 619 -20.85 -10.00 21.47
C GLU A 619 -19.77 -9.95 20.37
N ALA A 620 -19.33 -8.74 20.04
CA ALA A 620 -18.30 -8.53 19.04
C ALA A 620 -16.92 -8.42 19.69
N PRO A 621 -15.85 -8.94 19.06
CA PRO A 621 -14.50 -8.62 19.47
C PRO A 621 -14.26 -7.10 19.48
N PRO A 622 -13.36 -6.58 20.35
CA PRO A 622 -13.08 -5.15 20.44
C PRO A 622 -12.72 -4.53 19.08
N GLY A 623 -13.32 -3.37 18.80
CA GLY A 623 -13.08 -2.61 17.56
C GLY A 623 -13.78 -3.15 16.31
N TRP A 624 -14.50 -4.28 16.39
CA TRP A 624 -15.20 -4.82 15.21
C TRP A 624 -16.49 -4.07 14.89
N ILE A 625 -17.08 -3.38 15.85
CA ILE A 625 -18.32 -2.64 15.67
C ILE A 625 -18.08 -1.17 15.95
N VAL A 626 -18.55 -0.32 15.04
CA VAL A 626 -18.64 1.13 15.24
C VAL A 626 -20.12 1.49 15.25
N GLU A 627 -20.62 1.88 16.43
CA GLU A 627 -21.99 2.39 16.60
C GLU A 627 -22.09 3.80 16.02
N LEU A 628 -23.22 4.12 15.39
CA LEU A 628 -23.44 5.39 14.68
C LEU A 628 -24.24 6.39 15.50
#